data_AF-A8X1S3-F1
#
_entry.id   AF-A8X1S3-F1
#
_cell.length_a   1.000
_cell.length_b   1.000
_cell.length_c   1.000
_cell.angle_alpha   90.00
_cell.angle_beta   90.00
_cell.angle_gamma   90.00
#
_symmetry.space_group_name_H-M   'P 1'
#
loop_
_entity.id
_entity.type
_entity.pdbx_description
1 polymer ?
#
loop_
_entity_poly.entity_id
_entity_poly.type
_entity_poly.pdbx_seq_one_letter_code
_entity_poly.pdbx_strand_id
1 'polypeptide(L)'
;MHPHWIFFKKTLHFGFLTSKICFLLFYKYIIVDPRADSKLKLEVSQAFITSAYYYPTSKSLGSNAVAFNMAIDQISHSMENHTFTVISTNLTTSISSIATSQEEGFELCRYTTIMGRTNTVENLKTLEIESNGVTVRIPFKMARYTAPKPLMQEYERQGYLTLDYWLRMKFSNIESQYFDPNANIMWRNQAGAQTDCLLQYKEAAEYIEFFDMDDVLFSKNYPTYLEEFNAVLATNPGTNYMAYGRREYEYVKGTIVIFPL
;
A
#
# COMPACT_ATOMS: atom_id res chain seq x y z
N MET A 1 40.67 -41.26 46.92
CA MET A 1 40.38 -40.01 46.17
C MET A 1 39.10 -40.19 45.36
N HIS A 2 38.35 -39.12 45.06
CA HIS A 2 36.92 -39.21 44.74
C HIS A 2 36.57 -39.53 43.27
N PRO A 3 35.63 -40.46 43.00
CA PRO A 3 35.03 -40.66 41.67
C PRO A 3 34.07 -39.53 41.21
N HIS A 4 33.48 -38.79 42.16
CA HIS A 4 32.33 -37.90 41.90
C HIS A 4 32.60 -36.73 40.93
N TRP A 5 33.86 -36.31 40.78
CA TRP A 5 34.23 -35.17 39.91
C TRP A 5 34.05 -35.45 38.42
N ILE A 6 34.17 -36.71 37.98
CA ILE A 6 34.09 -37.06 36.54
C ILE A 6 32.63 -36.95 36.04
N PHE A 7 31.66 -37.37 36.85
CA PHE A 7 30.24 -37.30 36.51
C PHE A 7 29.78 -35.84 36.36
N PHE A 8 30.10 -34.98 37.33
CA PHE A 8 29.71 -33.57 37.30
C PHE A 8 30.25 -32.83 36.06
N LYS A 9 31.50 -33.11 35.65
CA LYS A 9 32.09 -32.51 34.45
C LYS A 9 31.40 -32.93 33.15
N LYS A 10 30.96 -34.20 33.04
CA LYS A 10 30.20 -34.66 31.86
C LYS A 10 28.81 -34.03 31.78
N THR A 11 28.06 -34.01 32.89
CA THR A 11 26.71 -33.42 32.91
C THR A 11 26.73 -31.92 32.60
N LEU A 12 27.70 -31.18 33.14
CA LEU A 12 27.83 -29.74 32.89
C LEU A 12 28.20 -29.43 31.44
N HIS A 13 29.10 -30.20 30.82
CA HIS A 13 29.41 -30.06 29.39
C HIS A 13 28.21 -30.41 28.50
N PHE A 14 27.44 -31.44 28.83
CA PHE A 14 26.26 -31.82 28.05
C PHE A 14 25.19 -30.72 28.10
N GLY A 15 24.91 -30.16 29.28
CA GLY A 15 23.99 -29.02 29.44
C GLY A 15 24.45 -27.74 28.73
N PHE A 16 25.75 -27.44 28.73
CA PHE A 16 26.28 -26.32 27.96
C PHE A 16 26.20 -26.54 26.44
N LEU A 17 26.39 -27.78 25.98
CA LEU A 17 26.34 -28.10 24.55
C LEU A 17 24.91 -28.10 24.03
N THR A 18 23.95 -28.68 24.75
CA THR A 18 22.52 -28.61 24.38
C THR A 18 22.00 -27.17 24.44
N SER A 19 22.38 -26.39 25.45
CA SER A 19 22.05 -24.96 25.53
C SER A 19 22.60 -24.17 24.33
N LYS A 20 23.89 -24.33 23.98
CA LYS A 20 24.46 -23.65 22.81
C LYS A 20 23.85 -24.10 21.48
N ILE A 21 23.55 -25.40 21.31
CA ILE A 21 22.85 -25.90 20.12
C ILE A 21 21.44 -25.31 20.05
N CYS A 22 20.72 -25.22 21.17
CA CYS A 22 19.40 -24.61 21.23
C CYS A 22 19.45 -23.11 20.86
N PHE A 23 20.40 -22.34 21.42
CA PHE A 23 20.61 -20.94 21.04
C PHE A 23 20.97 -20.77 19.54
N LEU A 24 21.79 -21.66 18.97
CA LEU A 24 22.14 -21.65 17.54
C LEU A 24 20.96 -22.05 16.64
N LEU A 25 20.02 -22.85 17.12
CA LEU A 25 18.79 -23.17 16.42
C LEU A 25 17.79 -22.00 16.47
N PHE A 26 17.66 -21.32 17.62
CA PHE A 26 16.81 -20.13 17.75
C PHE A 26 17.30 -18.94 16.93
N TYR A 27 18.62 -18.69 16.89
CA TYR A 27 19.19 -17.60 16.06
C TYR A 27 19.02 -17.82 14.55
N LYS A 28 18.66 -19.03 14.10
CA LYS A 28 18.64 -19.41 12.68
C LYS A 28 17.47 -18.81 11.88
N TYR A 29 16.53 -18.13 12.55
CA TYR A 29 15.27 -17.65 11.96
C TYR A 29 15.08 -16.13 12.01
N ILE A 30 16.04 -15.36 12.54
CA ILE A 30 15.99 -13.89 12.52
C ILE A 30 16.73 -13.38 11.28
N ILE A 31 15.97 -12.98 10.25
CA ILE A 31 16.54 -12.43 9.02
C ILE A 31 16.80 -10.93 9.23
N VAL A 32 18.06 -10.58 9.51
CA VAL A 32 18.49 -9.19 9.68
C VAL A 32 18.96 -8.62 8.35
N ASP A 33 18.13 -7.79 7.72
CA ASP A 33 18.52 -6.94 6.60
C ASP A 33 18.39 -5.45 6.98
N PRO A 34 19.51 -4.74 7.25
CA PRO A 34 19.52 -3.32 7.56
C PRO A 34 19.60 -2.42 6.31
N ARG A 35 19.60 -2.99 5.10
CA ARG A 35 19.72 -2.28 3.81
C ARG A 35 18.50 -2.43 2.90
N ALA A 36 17.62 -3.39 3.19
CA ALA A 36 16.51 -3.81 2.32
C ALA A 36 16.95 -4.29 0.93
N ASP A 37 18.21 -4.73 0.78
CA ASP A 37 18.81 -5.21 -0.47
C ASP A 37 18.76 -6.75 -0.64
N SER A 38 18.30 -7.48 0.39
CA SER A 38 18.32 -8.94 0.44
C SER A 38 17.34 -9.61 -0.53
N LYS A 39 17.90 -10.20 -1.60
CA LYS A 39 17.18 -11.04 -2.58
C LYS A 39 16.89 -12.48 -2.09
N LEU A 40 16.93 -12.72 -0.77
CA LEU A 40 16.55 -14.00 -0.16
C LEU A 40 15.06 -14.28 -0.37
N LYS A 41 14.70 -15.40 -1.00
CA LYS A 41 13.31 -15.87 -1.11
C LYS A 41 12.86 -16.53 0.19
N LEU A 42 11.62 -16.29 0.59
CA LEU A 42 10.98 -16.91 1.76
C LEU A 42 10.13 -18.10 1.31
N GLU A 43 10.08 -19.17 2.12
CA GLU A 43 9.18 -20.32 1.88
C GLU A 43 7.71 -19.94 2.08
N VAL A 44 7.45 -18.96 2.95
CA VAL A 44 6.16 -18.33 3.18
C VAL A 44 6.37 -16.81 3.16
N SER A 45 5.62 -16.10 2.33
CA SER A 45 5.54 -14.64 2.34
C SER A 45 4.12 -14.19 2.69
N GLN A 46 3.92 -12.88 2.89
CA GLN A 46 2.62 -12.33 3.26
C GLN A 46 2.15 -11.33 2.19
N ALA A 47 0.84 -11.33 1.94
CA ALA A 47 0.17 -10.32 1.13
C ALA A 47 -0.81 -9.56 2.02
N PHE A 48 -0.79 -8.22 1.95
CA PHE A 48 -1.58 -7.34 2.78
C PHE A 48 -2.50 -6.51 1.89
N ILE A 49 -3.75 -6.92 1.77
CA ILE A 49 -4.77 -6.17 1.03
C ILE A 49 -5.12 -4.95 1.88
N THR A 50 -4.71 -3.77 1.40
CA THR A 50 -4.92 -2.49 2.08
C THR A 50 -6.34 -2.00 1.84
N SER A 51 -6.90 -2.20 0.65
CA SER A 51 -8.28 -1.85 0.34
C SER A 51 -8.86 -2.60 -0.84
N ALA A 52 -10.19 -2.61 -0.95
CA ALA A 52 -10.94 -3.09 -2.10
C ALA A 52 -12.18 -2.22 -2.32
N TYR A 53 -12.50 -1.95 -3.58
CA TYR A 53 -13.63 -1.12 -4.01
C TYR A 53 -14.47 -1.86 -5.05
N TYR A 54 -15.78 -1.88 -4.84
CA TYR A 54 -16.77 -2.33 -5.81
C TYR A 54 -17.40 -1.14 -6.53
N TYR A 55 -17.48 -1.25 -7.86
CA TYR A 55 -18.00 -0.25 -8.78
C TYR A 55 -19.17 -0.87 -9.57
N PRO A 56 -20.44 -0.58 -9.25
CA PRO A 56 -21.58 -0.97 -10.10
C PRO A 56 -21.41 -0.50 -11.56
N THR A 57 -20.83 0.69 -11.75
CA THR A 57 -20.46 1.26 -13.04
C THR A 57 -19.12 2.00 -12.92
N SER A 58 -18.24 1.92 -13.91
CA SER A 58 -16.99 2.69 -13.94
C SER A 58 -16.68 3.15 -15.36
N LYS A 59 -16.29 4.42 -15.52
CA LYS A 59 -15.84 5.00 -16.81
C LYS A 59 -14.63 4.26 -17.39
N SER A 60 -13.80 3.68 -16.53
CA SER A 60 -12.51 3.07 -16.87
C SER A 60 -12.46 1.55 -16.70
N LEU A 61 -13.38 0.94 -15.94
CA LEU A 61 -13.42 -0.51 -15.67
C LEU A 61 -14.73 -1.20 -16.13
N GLY A 62 -15.67 -0.45 -16.71
CA GLY A 62 -16.97 -0.98 -17.14
C GLY A 62 -17.94 -1.25 -16.00
N SER A 63 -18.96 -2.06 -16.25
CA SER A 63 -20.00 -2.42 -15.27
C SER A 63 -19.53 -3.51 -14.31
N ASN A 64 -20.03 -3.47 -13.07
CA ASN A 64 -19.73 -4.42 -12.00
C ASN A 64 -18.22 -4.74 -11.94
N ALA A 65 -17.40 -3.72 -11.69
CA ALA A 65 -15.96 -3.89 -11.53
C ALA A 65 -15.57 -4.00 -10.05
N VAL A 66 -14.46 -4.68 -9.78
CA VAL A 66 -13.74 -4.61 -8.51
C VAL A 66 -12.30 -4.22 -8.80
N ALA A 67 -11.76 -3.33 -7.98
CA ALA A 67 -10.32 -3.09 -7.89
C ALA A 67 -9.88 -3.15 -6.43
N PHE A 68 -8.74 -3.76 -6.16
CA PHE A 68 -8.14 -3.89 -4.84
C PHE A 68 -6.67 -3.49 -4.87
N ASN A 69 -6.19 -3.01 -3.74
CA ASN A 69 -4.83 -2.54 -3.51
C ASN A 69 -4.16 -3.46 -2.48
N MET A 70 -2.91 -3.85 -2.71
CA MET A 70 -2.17 -4.72 -1.80
C MET A 70 -0.67 -4.41 -1.76
N ALA A 71 -0.05 -4.68 -0.61
CA ALA A 71 1.39 -4.83 -0.46
C ALA A 71 1.78 -6.31 -0.49
N ILE A 72 2.76 -6.70 -1.31
CA ILE A 72 3.15 -8.11 -1.49
C ILE A 72 4.65 -8.27 -1.78
N ASP A 73 5.22 -9.41 -1.35
CA ASP A 73 6.66 -9.74 -1.49
C ASP A 73 7.01 -10.16 -2.93
N GLN A 74 7.50 -9.21 -3.72
CA GLN A 74 7.94 -9.40 -5.11
C GLN A 74 9.25 -10.21 -5.25
N ILE A 75 9.98 -10.43 -4.16
CA ILE A 75 11.26 -11.15 -4.17
C ILE A 75 11.02 -12.65 -4.06
N SER A 76 10.11 -13.06 -3.17
CA SER A 76 9.68 -14.46 -3.06
C SER A 76 8.93 -14.91 -4.31
N HIS A 77 7.96 -14.12 -4.78
CA HIS A 77 7.10 -14.45 -5.92
C HIS A 77 7.16 -13.34 -6.97
N SER A 78 7.40 -13.67 -8.25
CA SER A 78 7.36 -12.65 -9.31
C SER A 78 5.94 -12.15 -9.50
N MET A 79 5.79 -10.82 -9.50
CA MET A 79 4.53 -10.10 -9.65
C MET A 79 4.29 -9.60 -11.07
N GLU A 80 5.31 -9.67 -11.93
CA GLU A 80 5.25 -9.35 -13.35
C GLU A 80 4.16 -10.18 -14.05
N ASN A 81 3.17 -9.51 -14.63
CA ASN A 81 2.00 -10.12 -15.30
C ASN A 81 1.21 -11.12 -14.42
N HIS A 82 1.32 -11.03 -13.08
CA HIS A 82 0.61 -11.91 -12.16
C HIS A 82 -0.92 -11.74 -12.24
N THR A 83 -1.65 -12.81 -11.96
CA THR A 83 -3.12 -12.76 -11.92
C THR A 83 -3.66 -13.46 -10.68
N PHE A 84 -4.70 -12.88 -10.09
CA PHE A 84 -5.35 -13.41 -8.90
C PHE A 84 -6.70 -14.03 -9.26
N THR A 85 -7.01 -15.20 -8.72
CA THR A 85 -8.36 -15.75 -8.75
C THR A 85 -9.25 -14.96 -7.79
N VAL A 86 -10.33 -14.36 -8.28
CA VAL A 86 -11.29 -13.61 -7.47
C VAL A 86 -12.63 -14.33 -7.49
N ILE A 87 -13.09 -14.79 -6.33
CA ILE A 87 -14.42 -15.36 -6.16
C ILE A 87 -15.36 -14.27 -5.67
N SER A 88 -16.47 -14.10 -6.37
CA SER A 88 -17.43 -13.01 -6.18
C SER A 88 -18.85 -13.54 -6.10
N THR A 89 -19.57 -13.20 -5.02
CA THR A 89 -20.91 -13.75 -4.75
C THR A 89 -21.93 -12.66 -4.47
N ASN A 90 -23.14 -12.81 -5.03
CA ASN A 90 -24.31 -12.00 -4.68
C ASN A 90 -25.36 -12.82 -3.92
N LEU A 91 -26.67 -12.64 -4.16
CA LEU A 91 -27.73 -13.42 -3.50
C LEU A 91 -28.10 -14.72 -4.23
N THR A 92 -27.71 -14.88 -5.49
CA THR A 92 -28.14 -15.99 -6.36
C THR A 92 -27.01 -16.68 -7.11
N THR A 93 -25.90 -15.97 -7.38
CA THR A 93 -24.75 -16.49 -8.11
C THR A 93 -23.43 -16.24 -7.38
N SER A 94 -22.51 -17.19 -7.54
CA SER A 94 -21.09 -17.03 -7.26
C SER A 94 -20.33 -17.28 -8.56
N ILE A 95 -19.36 -16.43 -8.88
CA ILE A 95 -18.48 -16.60 -10.04
C ILE A 95 -17.01 -16.53 -9.61
N SER A 96 -16.16 -17.21 -10.35
CA SER A 96 -14.71 -16.99 -10.30
C SER A 96 -14.32 -16.15 -11.52
N SER A 97 -13.62 -15.04 -11.31
CA SER A 97 -13.04 -14.21 -12.36
C SER A 97 -11.53 -14.00 -12.13
N ILE A 98 -10.80 -13.73 -13.20
CA ILE A 98 -9.36 -13.49 -13.14
C ILE A 98 -9.14 -11.98 -12.99
N ALA A 99 -8.35 -11.57 -12.00
CA ALA A 99 -7.91 -10.18 -11.84
C ALA A 99 -6.49 -10.00 -12.36
N THR A 100 -6.32 -9.04 -13.27
CA THR A 100 -5.00 -8.62 -13.77
C THR A 100 -4.32 -7.73 -12.73
N SER A 101 -3.05 -7.97 -12.42
CA SER A 101 -2.24 -7.02 -11.66
C SER A 101 -1.82 -5.80 -12.50
N GLN A 102 -1.59 -4.68 -11.83
CA GLN A 102 -0.72 -3.59 -12.27
C GLN A 102 0.16 -3.23 -11.06
N GLU A 103 1.47 -3.19 -11.27
CA GLU A 103 2.44 -2.86 -10.21
C GLU A 103 2.88 -1.41 -10.32
N GLU A 104 2.83 -0.68 -9.21
CA GLU A 104 3.66 0.53 -9.03
C GLU A 104 4.92 0.09 -8.29
N GLY A 105 6.04 -0.01 -9.00
CA GLY A 105 7.22 -0.71 -8.52
C GLY A 105 8.55 -0.20 -9.07
N PHE A 106 9.57 -0.25 -8.22
CA PHE A 106 10.98 -0.06 -8.55
C PHE A 106 11.74 -1.18 -7.83
N GLU A 107 12.55 -1.97 -8.54
CA GLU A 107 13.03 -3.33 -8.16
C GLU A 107 13.85 -3.46 -6.84
N LEU A 108 14.04 -2.37 -6.10
CA LEU A 108 14.86 -2.34 -4.89
C LEU A 108 14.11 -2.84 -3.65
N CYS A 109 12.85 -2.45 -3.46
CA CYS A 109 12.10 -2.77 -2.24
C CYS A 109 11.61 -4.24 -2.20
N ARG A 110 11.58 -4.87 -1.02
CA ARG A 110 11.05 -6.25 -0.91
C ARG A 110 9.55 -6.31 -1.17
N TYR A 111 8.80 -5.37 -0.61
CA TYR A 111 7.36 -5.26 -0.78
C TYR A 111 7.03 -4.21 -1.83
N THR A 112 6.22 -4.59 -2.81
CA THR A 112 5.74 -3.70 -3.87
C THR A 112 4.25 -3.40 -3.72
N THR A 113 3.76 -2.36 -4.39
CA THR A 113 2.34 -1.97 -4.38
C THR A 113 1.66 -2.49 -5.64
N ILE A 114 0.59 -3.26 -5.48
CA ILE A 114 -0.17 -3.82 -6.61
C ILE A 114 -1.63 -3.43 -6.55
N MET A 115 -2.12 -2.92 -7.68
CA MET A 115 -3.54 -2.78 -7.95
C MET A 115 -4.02 -3.98 -8.79
N GLY A 116 -4.88 -4.82 -8.23
CA GLY A 116 -5.54 -5.91 -8.95
C GLY A 116 -6.95 -5.51 -9.34
N ARG A 117 -7.38 -5.82 -10.57
CA ARG A 117 -8.70 -5.43 -11.10
C ARG A 117 -9.38 -6.51 -11.94
N THR A 118 -10.70 -6.61 -11.82
CA THR A 118 -11.56 -7.53 -12.60
C THR A 118 -13.00 -7.07 -12.67
N ASN A 119 -13.83 -7.76 -13.46
CA ASN A 119 -15.29 -7.63 -13.43
C ASN A 119 -15.91 -8.78 -12.60
N THR A 120 -17.10 -8.53 -12.07
CA THR A 120 -17.73 -9.29 -10.99
C THR A 120 -19.25 -9.40 -11.19
N VAL A 121 -19.94 -10.07 -10.28
CA VAL A 121 -21.42 -10.11 -10.23
C VAL A 121 -22.00 -8.74 -9.89
N GLU A 122 -23.22 -8.47 -10.39
CA GLU A 122 -24.02 -7.35 -9.89
C GLU A 122 -24.38 -7.54 -8.41
N ASN A 123 -24.62 -6.42 -7.72
CA ASN A 123 -25.12 -6.38 -6.34
C ASN A 123 -24.25 -7.17 -5.33
N LEU A 124 -22.93 -7.20 -5.55
CA LEU A 124 -21.90 -7.91 -4.80
C LEU A 124 -22.14 -7.94 -3.27
N LYS A 125 -21.99 -9.13 -2.65
CA LYS A 125 -22.16 -9.38 -1.21
C LYS A 125 -20.93 -10.00 -0.56
N THR A 126 -20.20 -10.85 -1.27
CA THR A 126 -18.88 -11.36 -0.83
C THR A 126 -17.85 -11.18 -1.94
N LEU A 127 -16.63 -10.87 -1.51
CA LEU A 127 -15.44 -10.81 -2.35
C LEU A 127 -14.38 -11.65 -1.65
N GLU A 128 -13.78 -12.59 -2.36
CA GLU A 128 -12.72 -13.46 -1.85
C GLU A 128 -11.61 -13.56 -2.89
N ILE A 129 -10.36 -13.65 -2.46
CA ILE A 129 -9.25 -14.08 -3.34
C ILE A 129 -8.95 -15.53 -3.02
N GLU A 130 -8.77 -16.33 -4.06
CA GLU A 130 -8.27 -17.70 -3.98
C GLU A 130 -6.78 -17.74 -4.32
N SER A 131 -6.03 -18.51 -3.55
CA SER A 131 -4.65 -18.85 -3.86
C SER A 131 -4.31 -20.25 -3.35
N ASN A 132 -3.83 -21.13 -4.24
CA ASN A 132 -3.45 -22.51 -3.95
C ASN A 132 -4.54 -23.34 -3.24
N GLY A 133 -5.81 -23.09 -3.57
CA GLY A 133 -6.98 -23.77 -2.99
C GLY A 133 -7.45 -23.21 -1.64
N VAL A 134 -6.84 -22.12 -1.14
CA VAL A 134 -7.30 -21.38 0.04
C VAL A 134 -8.04 -20.12 -0.41
N THR A 135 -9.28 -19.92 0.03
CA THR A 135 -10.00 -18.65 -0.17
C THR A 135 -9.89 -17.76 1.06
N VAL A 136 -9.70 -16.46 0.84
CA VAL A 136 -9.67 -15.44 1.90
C VAL A 136 -10.67 -14.34 1.56
N ARG A 137 -11.68 -14.17 2.41
CA ARG A 137 -12.72 -13.14 2.26
C ARG A 137 -12.20 -11.76 2.62
N ILE A 138 -12.50 -10.79 1.76
CA ILE A 138 -11.96 -9.42 1.78
C ILE A 138 -13.09 -8.42 2.09
N PRO A 139 -12.89 -7.47 3.01
CA PRO A 139 -13.80 -6.35 3.17
C PRO A 139 -13.61 -5.37 2.00
N PHE A 140 -14.70 -5.03 1.32
CA PHE A 140 -14.70 -4.02 0.25
C PHE A 140 -15.61 -2.83 0.62
N LYS A 141 -15.24 -1.65 0.15
CA LYS A 141 -16.05 -0.42 0.18
C LYS A 141 -16.83 -0.28 -1.12
N MET A 142 -17.89 0.54 -1.13
CA MET A 142 -18.40 1.11 -2.38
C MET A 142 -17.43 2.18 -2.88
N ALA A 143 -17.16 2.23 -4.18
CA ALA A 143 -16.47 3.38 -4.78
C ALA A 143 -17.29 4.66 -4.62
N ARG A 144 -16.62 5.83 -4.53
CA ARG A 144 -17.33 7.12 -4.44
C ARG A 144 -17.67 7.62 -5.85
N TYR A 145 -18.93 8.02 -6.03
CA TYR A 145 -19.48 8.61 -7.27
C TYR A 145 -19.77 10.10 -7.15
N THR A 146 -19.60 10.66 -5.96
CA THR A 146 -19.70 12.09 -5.68
C THR A 146 -18.48 12.49 -4.86
N ALA A 147 -17.81 13.57 -5.28
CA ALA A 147 -16.83 14.22 -4.42
C ALA A 147 -17.57 14.86 -3.24
N PRO A 148 -17.02 14.83 -2.01
CA PRO A 148 -17.44 15.74 -0.95
C PRO A 148 -17.29 17.18 -1.43
N LYS A 149 -18.18 18.07 -0.99
CA LYS A 149 -18.28 19.47 -1.45
C LYS A 149 -18.78 20.37 -0.32
N PRO A 150 -18.51 21.69 -0.38
CA PRO A 150 -17.70 22.38 -1.39
C PRO A 150 -16.18 22.31 -1.21
N LEU A 151 -15.65 22.36 0.02
CA LEU A 151 -14.21 22.29 0.34
C LEU A 151 -13.82 21.04 1.14
N MET A 152 -14.78 20.33 1.78
CA MET A 152 -14.88 18.86 1.91
C MET A 152 -15.97 18.54 2.96
N GLN A 153 -15.69 18.81 4.25
CA GLN A 153 -16.66 19.23 5.28
C GLN A 153 -16.22 20.58 5.91
N GLU A 154 -15.48 21.35 5.09
CA GLU A 154 -15.04 22.74 5.24
C GLU A 154 -14.05 23.09 6.41
N TYR A 155 -12.82 22.62 6.67
CA TYR A 155 -11.85 21.68 6.05
C TYR A 155 -12.49 20.31 5.96
N GLU A 156 -12.41 19.63 7.09
CA GLU A 156 -13.45 18.79 7.62
C GLU A 156 -14.21 19.52 8.74
N ARG A 157 -13.86 20.81 9.01
CA ARG A 157 -14.60 21.67 9.96
C ARG A 157 -14.38 23.20 9.96
N GLN A 158 -13.17 23.74 9.66
CA GLN A 158 -12.92 25.20 9.43
C GLN A 158 -11.77 25.51 8.41
N GLY A 159 -11.97 25.35 7.09
CA GLY A 159 -10.95 25.44 6.02
C GLY A 159 -11.22 24.56 4.76
N TYR A 160 -10.21 23.81 4.27
CA TYR A 160 -10.09 23.28 2.88
C TYR A 160 -9.83 21.75 2.59
N LEU A 161 -9.82 20.78 3.54
CA LEU A 161 -9.46 19.35 3.24
C LEU A 161 -9.94 18.28 4.27
N THR A 162 -10.00 17.01 3.86
CA THR A 162 -10.33 15.80 4.68
C THR A 162 -9.07 14.99 5.08
N LEU A 163 -9.08 14.30 6.23
CA LEU A 163 -8.03 13.34 6.63
C LEU A 163 -8.57 11.89 6.81
N ASP A 164 -8.30 11.02 5.83
CA ASP A 164 -8.53 9.56 5.93
C ASP A 164 -7.24 8.87 6.42
N TYR A 165 -7.31 8.04 7.47
CA TYR A 165 -6.11 7.47 8.11
C TYR A 165 -5.63 6.21 7.37
N TRP A 166 -4.51 6.33 6.65
CA TRP A 166 -3.99 5.22 5.86
C TRP A 166 -3.59 3.98 6.68
N LEU A 167 -3.86 2.79 6.12
CA LEU A 167 -3.69 1.52 6.81
C LEU A 167 -2.22 1.11 6.93
N ARG A 168 -1.61 1.44 8.07
CA ARG A 168 -0.34 0.82 8.51
C ARG A 168 -0.58 -0.66 8.87
N MET A 169 0.27 -1.54 8.35
CA MET A 169 0.22 -2.98 8.64
C MET A 169 0.62 -3.21 10.10
N LYS A 170 -0.30 -3.76 10.91
CA LYS A 170 -0.12 -3.97 12.36
C LYS A 170 0.37 -5.40 12.63
N PHE A 171 1.52 -5.50 13.29
CA PHE A 171 2.12 -6.77 13.71
C PHE A 171 2.04 -6.90 15.24
N SER A 172 1.72 -8.10 15.72
CA SER A 172 1.64 -8.42 17.15
C SER A 172 3.01 -8.59 17.80
N ASN A 173 4.01 -9.02 17.02
CA ASN A 173 5.43 -8.86 17.33
C ASN A 173 6.17 -8.48 16.04
N ILE A 174 7.16 -7.58 16.13
CA ILE A 174 8.01 -7.14 15.02
C ILE A 174 9.29 -8.00 14.92
N GLU A 175 9.60 -8.81 15.93
CA GLU A 175 10.64 -9.84 15.92
C GLU A 175 10.23 -11.07 15.08
N SER A 176 9.62 -10.84 13.93
CA SER A 176 9.12 -11.88 13.04
C SER A 176 10.26 -12.48 12.21
N GLN A 177 10.11 -13.75 11.77
CA GLN A 177 11.03 -14.37 10.81
C GLN A 177 10.96 -13.76 9.40
N TYR A 178 10.05 -12.82 9.17
CA TYR A 178 9.87 -12.05 7.95
C TYR A 178 10.24 -10.57 8.18
N PHE A 179 10.66 -9.92 7.10
CA PHE A 179 10.97 -8.49 7.02
C PHE A 179 9.75 -7.65 7.40
N ASP A 180 9.88 -6.61 8.24
CA ASP A 180 8.77 -5.66 8.52
C ASP A 180 8.33 -5.02 7.21
N PRO A 181 7.10 -5.30 6.72
CA PRO A 181 6.63 -4.77 5.47
C PRO A 181 6.48 -3.26 5.51
N ASN A 182 6.24 -2.63 6.67
CA ASN A 182 6.18 -1.16 6.77
C ASN A 182 7.53 -0.49 6.51
N ALA A 183 8.64 -1.18 6.81
CA ALA A 183 10.00 -0.70 6.58
C ALA A 183 10.55 -1.08 5.20
N ASN A 184 10.03 -2.15 4.59
CA ASN A 184 10.54 -2.75 3.36
C ASN A 184 9.60 -2.58 2.14
N ILE A 185 8.55 -1.77 2.28
CA ILE A 185 7.63 -1.38 1.19
C ILE A 185 8.05 -0.07 0.54
N MET A 186 7.86 0.00 -0.78
CA MET A 186 8.13 1.18 -1.60
C MET A 186 7.53 2.47 -1.00
N TRP A 187 8.35 3.53 -0.95
CA TRP A 187 8.01 4.86 -0.42
C TRP A 187 7.30 4.84 0.96
N ARG A 188 7.62 3.88 1.84
CA ARG A 188 6.95 3.70 3.16
C ARG A 188 5.42 3.61 3.06
N ASN A 189 4.91 3.00 1.98
CA ASN A 189 3.49 2.81 1.66
C ASN A 189 2.77 4.06 1.10
N GLN A 190 3.52 5.06 0.62
CA GLN A 190 2.95 6.24 -0.06
C GLN A 190 2.23 5.86 -1.36
N ALA A 191 2.83 5.02 -2.21
CA ALA A 191 2.20 4.52 -3.44
C ALA A 191 0.91 3.76 -3.15
N GLY A 192 0.88 2.98 -2.05
CA GLY A 192 -0.35 2.36 -1.56
C GLY A 192 -1.43 3.38 -1.21
N ALA A 193 -1.09 4.48 -0.54
CA ALA A 193 -2.04 5.55 -0.23
C ALA A 193 -2.52 6.31 -1.48
N GLN A 194 -1.62 6.57 -2.45
CA GLN A 194 -1.94 7.22 -3.72
C GLN A 194 -2.85 6.33 -4.59
N THR A 195 -2.53 5.04 -4.72
CA THR A 195 -3.37 4.02 -5.36
C THR A 195 -4.75 3.92 -4.69
N ASP A 196 -4.86 3.98 -3.36
CA ASP A 196 -6.18 3.99 -2.69
C ASP A 196 -6.98 5.25 -2.98
N CYS A 197 -6.36 6.43 -2.94
CA CYS A 197 -7.00 7.68 -3.30
C CYS A 197 -7.56 7.61 -4.74
N LEU A 198 -6.76 7.08 -5.68
CA LEU A 198 -7.19 6.83 -7.05
C LEU A 198 -8.41 5.91 -7.10
N LEU A 199 -8.37 4.73 -6.47
CA LEU A 199 -9.49 3.79 -6.48
C LEU A 199 -10.75 4.38 -5.79
N GLN A 200 -10.59 5.07 -4.66
CA GLN A 200 -11.71 5.61 -3.89
C GLN A 200 -12.42 6.76 -4.62
N TYR A 201 -11.71 7.59 -5.39
CA TYR A 201 -12.23 8.86 -5.94
C TYR A 201 -12.29 8.98 -7.48
N LYS A 202 -11.72 8.06 -8.29
CA LYS A 202 -11.65 8.21 -9.77
C LYS A 202 -12.99 8.31 -10.53
N GLU A 203 -14.11 7.94 -9.92
CA GLU A 203 -15.45 8.14 -10.51
C GLU A 203 -16.14 9.41 -9.96
N ALA A 204 -15.65 9.97 -8.86
CA ALA A 204 -16.19 11.13 -8.14
C ALA A 204 -15.53 12.47 -8.53
N ALA A 205 -14.26 12.43 -8.95
CA ALA A 205 -13.48 13.60 -9.33
C ALA A 205 -13.30 13.72 -10.85
N GLU A 206 -12.99 14.94 -11.31
CA GLU A 206 -12.60 15.24 -12.70
C GLU A 206 -11.08 15.15 -12.88
N TYR A 207 -10.34 15.59 -11.86
CA TYR A 207 -8.89 15.53 -11.75
C TYR A 207 -8.50 14.88 -10.40
N ILE A 208 -7.44 14.09 -10.39
CA ILE A 208 -6.78 13.56 -9.19
C ILE A 208 -5.30 13.90 -9.31
N GLU A 209 -4.71 14.35 -8.20
CA GLU A 209 -3.32 14.81 -8.14
C GLU A 209 -2.57 14.03 -7.05
N PHE A 210 -1.27 13.82 -7.27
CA PHE A 210 -0.37 13.20 -6.31
C PHE A 210 0.87 14.09 -6.15
N PHE A 211 0.99 14.72 -4.99
CA PHE A 211 2.15 15.53 -4.57
C PHE A 211 2.57 15.12 -3.15
N ASP A 212 3.79 15.50 -2.73
CA ASP A 212 4.26 15.18 -1.38
C ASP A 212 3.59 16.10 -0.33
N MET A 213 3.52 15.68 0.94
CA MET A 213 2.82 16.43 2.00
C MET A 213 3.44 17.81 2.32
N ASP A 214 4.65 18.07 1.82
CA ASP A 214 5.41 19.31 1.92
C ASP A 214 5.50 20.10 0.59
N ASP A 215 4.93 19.59 -0.51
CA ASP A 215 4.70 20.36 -1.74
C ASP A 215 3.52 21.35 -1.57
N VAL A 216 3.57 22.46 -2.30
CA VAL A 216 2.43 23.37 -2.51
C VAL A 216 2.32 23.69 -4.00
N LEU A 217 1.23 23.26 -4.62
CA LEU A 217 0.90 23.65 -5.99
C LEU A 217 0.52 25.13 -6.05
N PHE A 218 0.90 25.80 -7.14
CA PHE A 218 0.43 27.15 -7.49
C PHE A 218 0.10 27.18 -8.99
N SER A 219 -1.11 27.63 -9.35
CA SER A 219 -1.39 27.95 -10.76
C SER A 219 -0.54 29.15 -11.17
N LYS A 220 0.03 29.06 -12.37
CA LYS A 220 1.00 30.02 -12.89
C LYS A 220 0.39 30.96 -13.92
N ASN A 221 -0.51 30.43 -14.76
CA ASN A 221 -0.99 31.12 -15.95
C ASN A 221 -2.49 31.45 -15.91
N TYR A 222 -3.26 30.89 -14.97
CA TYR A 222 -4.72 31.00 -14.92
C TYR A 222 -5.24 31.39 -13.52
N PRO A 223 -6.46 31.95 -13.41
CA PRO A 223 -7.06 32.28 -12.11
C PRO A 223 -7.35 31.05 -11.22
N THR A 224 -7.61 29.88 -11.82
CA THR A 224 -7.92 28.64 -11.10
C THR A 224 -7.18 27.43 -11.64
N TYR A 225 -6.98 26.42 -10.77
CA TYR A 225 -6.42 25.12 -11.16
C TYR A 225 -7.22 24.44 -12.26
N LEU A 226 -8.56 24.49 -12.20
CA LEU A 226 -9.42 23.85 -13.19
C LEU A 226 -9.24 24.45 -14.60
N GLU A 227 -9.02 25.77 -14.69
CA GLU A 227 -8.72 26.42 -15.97
C GLU A 227 -7.32 26.04 -16.48
N GLU A 228 -6.30 26.00 -15.61
CA GLU A 228 -4.95 25.59 -16.00
C GLU A 228 -4.89 24.12 -16.44
N PHE A 229 -5.50 23.22 -15.67
CA PHE A 229 -5.56 21.79 -15.98
C PHE A 229 -6.24 21.52 -17.33
N ASN A 230 -7.40 22.16 -17.57
CA ASN A 230 -8.10 22.05 -18.84
C ASN A 230 -7.27 22.64 -20.00
N ALA A 231 -6.57 23.75 -19.81
CA ALA A 231 -5.73 24.35 -20.85
C ALA A 231 -4.48 23.51 -21.17
N VAL A 232 -3.85 22.90 -20.16
CA VAL A 232 -2.68 22.02 -20.33
C VAL A 232 -3.09 20.73 -21.05
N LEU A 233 -4.21 20.09 -20.69
CA LEU A 233 -4.67 18.90 -21.43
C LEU A 233 -5.17 19.24 -22.84
N ALA A 234 -5.88 20.37 -23.04
CA ALA A 234 -6.34 20.80 -24.36
C ALA A 234 -5.19 21.12 -25.34
N THR A 235 -4.03 21.54 -24.83
CA THR A 235 -2.82 21.76 -25.64
C THR A 235 -1.98 20.51 -25.87
N ASN A 236 -2.26 19.40 -25.17
CA ASN A 236 -1.54 18.12 -25.27
C ASN A 236 -2.49 16.95 -25.60
N PRO A 237 -3.19 16.99 -26.76
CA PRO A 237 -4.24 16.03 -27.11
C PRO A 237 -3.75 14.58 -27.11
N GLY A 238 -4.51 13.69 -26.48
CA GLY A 238 -4.15 12.29 -26.26
C GLY A 238 -3.47 12.01 -24.92
N THR A 239 -3.05 13.04 -24.18
CA THR A 239 -2.50 12.91 -22.82
C THR A 239 -3.63 12.88 -21.79
N ASN A 240 -3.49 12.04 -20.76
CA ASN A 240 -4.46 11.88 -19.66
C ASN A 240 -3.84 12.13 -18.27
N TYR A 241 -2.67 12.76 -18.23
CA TYR A 241 -1.92 13.12 -17.03
C TYR A 241 -1.17 14.44 -17.25
N MET A 242 -0.67 15.04 -16.17
CA MET A 242 0.16 16.23 -16.18
C MET A 242 1.28 16.05 -15.16
N ALA A 243 2.43 16.68 -15.37
CA ALA A 243 3.55 16.65 -14.43
C ALA A 243 4.00 18.09 -14.12
N TYR A 244 3.87 18.50 -12.86
CA TYR A 244 4.36 19.79 -12.38
C TYR A 244 5.80 19.65 -11.88
N GLY A 245 6.66 20.60 -12.23
CA GLY A 245 8.07 20.61 -11.82
C GLY A 245 8.25 21.26 -10.44
N ARG A 246 8.72 20.50 -9.45
CA ARG A 246 9.08 21.01 -8.11
C ARG A 246 10.11 22.13 -8.20
N ARG A 247 10.00 23.09 -7.26
CA ARG A 247 11.04 24.08 -6.96
C ARG A 247 11.23 24.15 -5.45
N GLU A 248 12.45 23.88 -5.01
CA GLU A 248 12.85 24.10 -3.62
C GLU A 248 12.84 25.59 -3.28
N TYR A 249 12.29 25.96 -2.12
CA TYR A 249 12.31 27.33 -1.60
C TYR A 249 12.71 27.33 -0.12
N GLU A 250 13.82 27.99 0.23
CA GLU A 250 14.20 28.19 1.63
C GLU A 250 13.33 29.28 2.28
N TYR A 251 12.63 28.93 3.36
CA TYR A 251 11.90 29.89 4.19
C TYR A 251 12.87 30.74 5.03
N VAL A 252 13.41 31.81 4.43
CA VAL A 252 14.21 32.81 5.16
C VAL A 252 13.35 33.45 6.26
N LYS A 253 13.72 33.23 7.52
CA LYS A 253 12.98 33.69 8.69
C LYS A 253 12.98 35.23 8.75
N GLY A 254 11.86 35.84 8.38
CA GLY A 254 11.70 37.30 8.37
C GLY A 254 11.93 37.96 9.72
N THR A 255 12.68 39.07 9.73
CA THR A 255 12.93 39.88 10.93
C THR A 255 11.64 40.55 11.38
N ILE A 256 11.21 40.27 12.61
CA ILE A 256 10.05 40.94 13.21
C ILE A 256 10.43 42.38 13.56
N VAL A 257 9.98 43.34 12.77
CA VAL A 257 10.08 44.77 13.10
C VAL A 257 8.94 45.12 14.06
N ILE A 258 9.25 45.14 15.35
CA ILE A 258 8.33 45.64 16.38
C ILE A 258 8.37 47.18 16.32
N PHE A 259 7.30 47.78 15.82
CA PHE A 259 7.09 49.22 15.99
C PHE A 259 6.67 49.51 17.43
N PRO A 260 7.30 50.47 18.14
CA PRO A 260 6.77 50.97 19.41
C PRO A 260 5.47 51.74 19.17
N LEU A 261 4.58 51.68 20.17
CA LEU A 261 3.37 52.52 20.28
C LEU A 261 3.72 53.90 20.86
#